data_AF-A0A534XDR0-F1
#
_entry.id   AF-A0A534XDR0-F1
#
_cell.length_a   1.000
_cell.length_b   1.000
_cell.length_c   1.000
_cell.angle_alpha   90.00
_cell.angle_beta   90.00
_cell.angle_gamma   90.00
#
_symmetry.space_group_name_H-M   'P 1'
#
loop_
_entity.id
_entity.type
_entity.pdbx_description
1 polymer ?
#
loop_
_entity_poly.entity_id
_entity_poly.type
_entity_poly.pdbx_seq_one_letter_code
_entity_poly.pdbx_strand_id
1 'polypeptide(L)'
;EQVCELETEVGPPAFRQALREIRGLSARVVRRRIRELPTGEYVEQGWAEFDDEAFLVRCQLRVGDGMLEFDYTGSSPQCPYFFNSKPHIVRSELVVRLHQLLAADVPFTDGVLAPVRVVAPEGSIVNARPPAPVAAAHMHVALLAMELGETCLKKALACALPRGGLASRQRRITAPGGTTGMGLSSWHGRTHDGTAETFLVMDGNAVGAGACSDRDGIDMTGSDYGGPGLVYPDVETVEQTYPVLYLYKRLRPDAGGAGRFRGGASVDAAFVLHGTDGLEGTTLGMRKAVPLPGLFGGYPGACTLFELRQDTTLGQRLVAGEGLPTESSEIDGKVVGVGLNAAGIRLRQGEVFRFANASGSGFGDPLERDPDRVLGDLRDGYVTPATARSVYGVVVTDGGRAVDVAATATARDAIRAARRARARFPERVPDPPRSAAPIGRLSLAVEVVRVRGQLVARCAGCGAGLALAPAGWRTGAGVAHSTLGTTEYGERAGVWAPFRAAGAVVLCEYVCPGCGQLLATEVGIDGVTHEDDVRPDFYVGASGGDLPAGRGPW
;
A
#
# COMPACT_ATOMS: atom_id res chain seq x y z
N GLU A 1 -0.05 -8.18 -39.77
CA GLU A 1 -0.69 -7.54 -40.94
C GLU A 1 -0.57 -6.02 -40.88
N GLN A 2 -1.25 -5.35 -39.94
CA GLN A 2 -1.19 -3.88 -39.78
C GLN A 2 0.24 -3.29 -39.74
N VAL A 3 1.18 -3.94 -39.04
CA VAL A 3 2.59 -3.49 -38.99
C VAL A 3 3.26 -3.57 -40.37
N CYS A 4 2.98 -4.62 -41.15
CA CYS A 4 3.56 -4.82 -42.48
C CYS A 4 2.98 -3.83 -43.50
N GLU A 5 1.67 -3.55 -43.41
CA GLU A 5 1.00 -2.54 -44.24
C GLU A 5 1.62 -1.17 -44.02
N LEU A 6 1.79 -0.77 -42.75
CA LEU A 6 2.40 0.51 -42.40
C LEU A 6 3.86 0.60 -42.87
N GLU A 7 4.68 -0.44 -42.67
CA GLU A 7 6.07 -0.45 -43.16
C GLU A 7 6.14 -0.33 -44.70
N THR A 8 5.20 -0.95 -45.41
CA THR A 8 5.11 -0.88 -46.87
C THR A 8 4.70 0.53 -47.34
N GLU A 9 3.75 1.15 -46.66
CA GLU A 9 3.25 2.50 -46.97
C GLU A 9 4.34 3.58 -46.78
N VAL A 10 5.03 3.57 -45.64
CA VAL A 10 6.01 4.62 -45.31
C VAL A 10 7.44 4.31 -45.75
N GLY A 11 7.72 3.06 -46.10
CA GLY A 11 9.04 2.54 -46.44
C GLY A 11 9.87 2.08 -45.23
N PRO A 12 10.61 0.96 -45.33
CA PRO A 12 11.39 0.39 -44.22
C PRO A 12 12.37 1.35 -43.51
N PRO A 13 13.12 2.22 -44.22
CA PRO A 13 14.05 3.15 -43.54
C PRO A 13 13.32 4.16 -42.65
N ALA A 14 12.23 4.74 -43.13
CA ALA A 14 11.43 5.72 -42.39
C ALA A 14 10.73 5.06 -41.19
N PHE A 15 10.16 3.87 -41.38
CA PHE A 15 9.54 3.09 -40.31
C PHE A 15 10.52 2.83 -39.15
N ARG A 16 11.71 2.30 -39.46
CA ARG A 16 12.75 2.03 -38.45
C ARG A 16 13.28 3.30 -37.79
N GLN A 17 13.37 4.40 -38.53
CA GLN A 17 13.78 5.69 -37.98
C GLN A 17 12.74 6.23 -37.00
N ALA A 18 11.46 6.18 -37.34
CA ALA A 18 10.36 6.61 -36.47
C ALA A 18 10.37 5.82 -35.15
N LEU A 19 10.55 4.49 -35.20
CA LEU A 19 10.66 3.67 -33.99
C LEU A 19 11.84 4.10 -33.09
N ARG A 20 13.01 4.38 -33.67
CA ARG A 20 14.17 4.89 -32.91
C ARG A 20 13.90 6.26 -32.31
N GLU A 21 13.23 7.15 -33.05
CA GLU A 21 12.91 8.50 -32.60
C GLU A 21 11.91 8.49 -31.44
N ILE A 22 10.85 7.69 -31.52
CA ILE A 22 9.86 7.55 -30.44
C ILE A 22 10.54 7.02 -29.17
N ARG A 23 11.34 5.95 -29.28
CA ARG A 23 12.12 5.40 -28.15
C ARG A 23 13.06 6.44 -27.54
N GLY A 24 13.80 7.15 -28.40
CA GLY A 24 14.73 8.21 -27.97
C GLY A 24 14.02 9.39 -27.30
N LEU A 25 12.84 9.78 -27.80
CA LEU A 25 12.03 10.86 -27.22
C LEU A 25 11.51 10.47 -25.83
N SER A 26 10.95 9.26 -25.68
CA SER A 26 10.51 8.76 -24.37
C SER A 26 11.66 8.81 -23.35
N ALA A 27 12.86 8.33 -23.71
CA ALA A 27 14.03 8.37 -22.83
C ALA A 27 14.44 9.80 -22.43
N ARG A 28 14.46 10.74 -23.39
CA ARG A 28 14.80 12.16 -23.11
C ARG A 28 13.79 12.82 -22.18
N VAL A 29 12.49 12.58 -22.40
CA VAL A 29 11.43 13.17 -21.57
C VAL A 29 11.49 12.63 -20.15
N VAL A 30 11.65 11.31 -19.96
CA VAL A 30 11.75 10.71 -18.63
C VAL A 30 13.00 11.23 -17.88
N ARG A 31 14.18 11.25 -18.53
CA ARG A 31 15.41 11.80 -17.92
C ARG A 31 15.24 13.26 -17.48
N ARG A 32 14.60 14.09 -18.31
CA ARG A 32 14.31 15.49 -17.97
C ARG A 32 13.44 15.58 -16.71
N ARG A 33 12.39 14.76 -16.61
CA ARG A 33 11.47 14.77 -15.46
C ARG A 33 12.12 14.25 -14.19
N ILE A 34 13.03 13.27 -14.30
CA ILE A 34 13.83 12.82 -13.16
C ILE A 34 14.71 13.95 -12.62
N ARG A 35 15.27 14.81 -13.48
CA ARG A 35 16.05 16.00 -13.05
C ARG A 35 15.23 17.08 -12.35
N GLU A 36 13.89 17.00 -12.39
CA GLU A 36 13.03 17.90 -11.63
C GLU A 36 12.90 17.46 -10.16
N LEU A 37 13.23 16.19 -9.86
CA LEU A 37 13.22 15.62 -8.52
C LEU A 37 14.45 16.09 -7.73
N PRO A 38 14.35 16.23 -6.39
CA PRO A 38 15.52 16.45 -5.56
C PRO A 38 16.47 15.25 -5.66
N THR A 39 17.76 15.54 -5.87
CA THR A 39 18.83 14.54 -5.77
C THR A 39 18.95 14.06 -4.33
N GLY A 40 19.21 12.77 -4.14
CA GLY A 40 19.44 12.19 -2.82
C GLY A 40 19.02 10.73 -2.74
N GLU A 41 18.86 10.27 -1.50
CA GLU A 41 18.56 8.88 -1.19
C GLU A 41 17.23 8.75 -0.43
N TYR A 42 16.44 7.75 -0.82
CA TYR A 42 15.13 7.46 -0.24
C TYR A 42 15.02 5.98 0.04
N VAL A 43 14.64 5.60 1.26
CA VAL A 43 14.61 4.21 1.71
C VAL A 43 13.18 3.81 2.05
N GLU A 44 12.84 2.57 1.72
CA GLU A 44 11.62 1.91 2.18
C GLU A 44 11.89 0.41 2.36
N GLN A 45 11.18 -0.20 3.30
CA GLN A 45 11.28 -1.63 3.55
C GLN A 45 9.93 -2.26 3.86
N GLY A 46 9.81 -3.56 3.60
CA GLY A 46 8.62 -4.33 3.89
C GLY A 46 8.92 -5.82 3.92
N TRP A 47 7.89 -6.62 4.20
CA TRP A 47 8.03 -8.06 4.36
C TRP A 47 7.09 -8.82 3.44
N ALA A 48 7.63 -9.78 2.70
CA ALA A 48 6.84 -10.81 2.02
C ALA A 48 6.59 -11.95 3.01
N GLU A 49 5.35 -12.42 3.10
CA GLU A 49 4.95 -13.44 4.07
C GLU A 49 4.74 -14.81 3.38
N PHE A 50 5.24 -15.88 4.01
CA PHE A 50 4.77 -17.24 3.79
C PHE A 50 4.21 -17.75 5.12
N ASP A 51 2.91 -17.57 5.30
CA ASP A 51 2.21 -17.82 6.56
C ASP A 51 2.87 -17.12 7.76
N ASP A 52 3.62 -17.84 8.58
CA ASP A 52 4.24 -17.32 9.78
C ASP A 52 5.71 -16.91 9.56
N GLU A 53 6.28 -17.15 8.37
CA GLU A 53 7.60 -16.65 7.97
C GLU A 53 7.49 -15.30 7.25
N ALA A 54 8.47 -14.42 7.49
CA ALA A 54 8.53 -13.09 6.90
C ALA A 54 9.92 -12.82 6.32
N PHE A 55 9.96 -12.36 5.07
CA PHE A 55 11.18 -12.13 4.32
C PHE A 55 11.32 -10.63 4.02
N LEU A 56 12.41 -10.02 4.46
CA LEU A 56 12.68 -8.61 4.26
C LEU A 56 12.94 -8.32 2.78
N VAL A 57 12.26 -7.32 2.25
CA VAL A 57 12.61 -6.64 1.02
C VAL A 57 12.90 -5.19 1.36
N ARG A 58 14.10 -4.72 1.00
CA ARG A 58 14.56 -3.34 1.24
C ARG A 58 14.82 -2.68 -0.10
N CYS A 59 14.39 -1.43 -0.26
CA CYS A 59 14.69 -0.63 -1.44
C CYS A 59 15.32 0.70 -1.03
N GLN A 60 16.51 0.99 -1.55
CA GLN A 60 17.11 2.31 -1.51
C GLN A 60 17.09 2.90 -2.92
N LEU A 61 16.31 3.96 -3.12
CA LEU A 61 16.28 4.74 -4.34
C LEU A 61 17.36 5.82 -4.28
N ARG A 62 18.24 5.85 -5.28
CA ARG A 62 19.13 6.99 -5.55
C ARG A 62 18.62 7.76 -6.76
N VAL A 63 18.41 9.06 -6.58
CA VAL A 63 17.94 9.98 -7.62
C VAL A 63 19.08 10.93 -8.00
N GLY A 64 19.46 11.00 -9.27
CA GLY A 64 20.52 11.91 -9.73
C GLY A 64 20.77 11.83 -11.23
N ASP A 65 21.25 12.91 -11.84
CA ASP A 65 21.68 12.99 -13.25
C ASP A 65 20.65 12.57 -14.32
N GLY A 66 19.36 12.49 -13.94
CA GLY A 66 18.30 11.98 -14.81
C GLY A 66 18.14 10.46 -14.77
N MET A 67 18.73 9.80 -13.77
CA MET A 67 18.69 8.37 -13.51
C MET A 67 17.98 8.08 -12.18
N LEU A 68 17.32 6.92 -12.13
CA LEU A 68 16.76 6.32 -10.94
C LEU A 68 17.40 4.95 -10.75
N GLU A 69 18.09 4.78 -9.63
CA GLU A 69 18.62 3.50 -9.21
C GLU A 69 17.83 2.96 -8.03
N PHE A 70 17.27 1.77 -8.19
CA PHE A 70 16.60 1.02 -7.14
C PHE A 70 17.55 -0.08 -6.66
N ASP A 71 18.13 0.10 -5.49
CA ASP A 71 19.07 -0.83 -4.87
C ASP A 71 18.37 -1.67 -3.81
N TYR A 72 18.33 -2.99 -4.05
CA TYR A 72 17.69 -3.97 -3.18
C TYR A 72 18.67 -4.72 -2.27
N THR A 73 19.90 -4.22 -2.14
CA THR A 73 20.89 -4.74 -1.20
C THR A 73 20.37 -4.67 0.24
N GLY A 74 20.55 -5.77 0.98
CA GLY A 74 20.00 -5.95 2.33
C GLY A 74 18.69 -6.73 2.38
N SER A 75 18.07 -7.04 1.24
CA SER A 75 16.92 -7.97 1.18
C SER A 75 17.33 -9.38 1.60
N SER A 76 16.37 -10.16 2.11
CA SER A 76 16.59 -11.54 2.58
C SER A 76 17.23 -12.43 1.51
N PRO A 77 17.96 -13.49 1.92
CA PRO A 77 18.33 -14.58 1.02
C PRO A 77 17.10 -15.19 0.32
N GLN A 78 17.33 -15.81 -0.83
CA GLN A 78 16.30 -16.62 -1.49
C GLN A 78 15.72 -17.69 -0.53
N CYS A 79 14.43 -17.96 -0.66
CA CYS A 79 13.69 -18.90 0.20
C CYS A 79 13.28 -20.18 -0.57
N PRO A 80 12.81 -21.24 0.10
CA PRO A 80 12.37 -22.47 -0.58
C PRO A 80 10.97 -22.35 -1.22
N TYR A 81 10.32 -21.18 -1.16
CA TYR A 81 8.94 -20.97 -1.61
C TYR A 81 8.86 -20.44 -3.05
N PHE A 82 7.68 -20.55 -3.66
CA PHE A 82 7.41 -20.30 -5.08
C PHE A 82 7.56 -18.84 -5.54
N PHE A 83 7.76 -17.89 -4.62
CA PHE A 83 7.66 -16.46 -4.88
C PHE A 83 9.00 -15.71 -4.93
N ASN A 84 10.13 -16.42 -4.97
CA ASN A 84 11.40 -15.75 -5.26
C ASN A 84 11.33 -15.06 -6.62
N SER A 85 12.11 -13.98 -6.81
CA SER A 85 12.05 -13.17 -8.02
C SER A 85 13.40 -13.00 -8.72
N LYS A 86 13.36 -12.19 -9.78
CA LYS A 86 14.49 -11.82 -10.64
C LYS A 86 14.49 -10.31 -10.88
N PRO A 87 15.67 -9.68 -11.05
CA PRO A 87 15.78 -8.23 -11.20
C PRO A 87 15.04 -7.67 -12.42
N HIS A 88 14.94 -8.42 -13.51
CA HIS A 88 14.21 -7.98 -14.70
C HIS A 88 12.68 -8.01 -14.53
N ILE A 89 12.16 -8.87 -13.64
CA ILE A 89 10.74 -8.87 -13.26
C ILE A 89 10.45 -7.62 -12.43
N VAL A 90 11.21 -7.42 -11.35
CA VAL A 90 11.14 -6.21 -10.49
C VAL A 90 11.25 -4.93 -11.33
N ARG A 91 12.21 -4.87 -12.27
CA ARG A 91 12.38 -3.71 -13.17
C ARG A 91 11.17 -3.47 -14.06
N SER A 92 10.58 -4.53 -14.63
CA SER A 92 9.43 -4.40 -15.53
C SER A 92 8.21 -3.83 -14.79
N GLU A 93 7.99 -4.32 -13.58
CA GLU A 93 6.92 -3.86 -12.68
C GLU A 93 7.11 -2.40 -12.22
N LEU A 94 8.32 -2.03 -11.78
CA LEU A 94 8.67 -0.66 -11.41
C LEU A 94 8.40 0.34 -12.54
N VAL A 95 8.73 -0.01 -13.78
CA VAL A 95 8.64 0.92 -14.91
C VAL A 95 7.19 1.25 -15.26
N VAL A 96 6.26 0.32 -15.07
CA VAL A 96 4.82 0.60 -15.22
C VAL A 96 4.39 1.69 -14.24
N ARG A 97 4.79 1.60 -12.96
CA ARG A 97 4.44 2.61 -11.94
C ARG A 97 5.14 3.94 -12.13
N LEU A 98 6.42 3.89 -12.43
CA LEU A 98 7.20 5.08 -12.76
C LEU A 98 6.59 5.81 -13.94
N HIS A 99 6.16 5.09 -14.97
CA HIS A 99 5.46 5.69 -16.10
C HIS A 99 4.17 6.40 -15.66
N GLN A 100 3.31 5.75 -14.88
CA GLN A 100 2.08 6.37 -14.36
C GLN A 100 2.37 7.64 -13.53
N LEU A 101 3.40 7.62 -12.67
CA LEU A 101 3.77 8.74 -11.80
C LEU A 101 4.47 9.89 -12.56
N LEU A 102 5.48 9.57 -13.36
CA LEU A 102 6.35 10.55 -13.99
C LEU A 102 5.98 10.86 -15.43
N ALA A 103 5.42 9.92 -16.19
CA ALA A 103 5.42 9.94 -17.65
C ALA A 103 4.11 9.45 -18.31
N ALA A 104 2.96 9.54 -17.64
CA ALA A 104 1.69 8.98 -18.18
C ALA A 104 1.27 9.54 -19.55
N ASP A 105 1.75 10.72 -19.93
CA ASP A 105 1.55 11.39 -21.22
C ASP A 105 2.64 11.05 -22.27
N VAL A 106 3.55 10.13 -21.96
CA VAL A 106 4.64 9.68 -22.84
C VAL A 106 4.29 8.29 -23.40
N PRO A 107 4.53 8.01 -24.70
CA PRO A 107 4.34 6.67 -25.24
C PRO A 107 5.15 5.62 -24.47
N PHE A 108 4.50 4.49 -24.18
CA PHE A 108 5.11 3.37 -23.49
C PHE A 108 6.04 2.61 -24.44
N THR A 109 7.32 2.97 -24.42
CA THR A 109 8.39 2.30 -25.16
C THR A 109 9.50 1.89 -24.22
N ASP A 110 10.40 1.01 -24.64
CA ASP A 110 11.58 0.66 -23.85
C ASP A 110 12.53 1.85 -23.57
N GLY A 111 12.33 3.00 -24.23
CA GLY A 111 12.96 4.27 -23.85
C GLY A 111 12.66 4.68 -22.41
N VAL A 112 11.50 4.30 -21.85
CA VAL A 112 11.14 4.59 -20.45
C VAL A 112 11.94 3.73 -19.45
N LEU A 113 12.52 2.62 -19.89
CA LEU A 113 13.40 1.74 -19.10
C LEU A 113 14.84 2.29 -19.03
N ALA A 114 15.25 3.09 -20.02
CA ALA A 114 16.63 3.56 -20.16
C ALA A 114 17.19 4.32 -18.94
N PRO A 115 16.41 5.14 -18.20
CA PRO A 115 16.89 5.82 -16.99
C PRO A 115 16.67 5.03 -15.69
N VAL A 116 16.33 3.74 -15.76
CA VAL A 116 15.98 2.92 -14.59
C VAL A 116 16.98 1.78 -14.43
N ARG A 117 17.74 1.82 -13.33
CA ARG A 117 18.67 0.75 -12.92
C ARG A 117 18.11 0.01 -11.71
N VAL A 118 18.22 -1.32 -11.72
CA VAL A 118 17.88 -2.18 -10.58
C VAL A 118 19.15 -2.91 -10.15
N VAL A 119 19.53 -2.76 -8.88
CA VAL A 119 20.64 -3.48 -8.26
C VAL A 119 20.03 -4.54 -7.34
N ALA A 120 20.33 -5.81 -7.60
CA ALA A 120 19.79 -6.94 -6.84
C ALA A 120 20.88 -8.01 -6.66
N PRO A 121 21.43 -8.19 -5.45
CA PRO A 121 22.48 -9.17 -5.20
C PRO A 121 22.05 -10.58 -5.56
N GLU A 122 22.89 -11.32 -6.30
CA GLU A 122 22.59 -12.71 -6.67
C GLU A 122 22.49 -13.60 -5.43
N GLY A 123 21.48 -14.46 -5.38
CA GLY A 123 21.18 -15.30 -4.21
C GLY A 123 20.25 -14.64 -3.18
N SER A 124 19.86 -13.37 -3.40
CA SER A 124 18.78 -12.73 -2.63
C SER A 124 17.41 -13.15 -3.14
N ILE A 125 16.38 -12.88 -2.36
CA ILE A 125 14.98 -13.18 -2.69
C ILE A 125 14.48 -12.44 -3.94
N VAL A 126 15.09 -11.30 -4.29
CA VAL A 126 14.80 -10.51 -5.50
C VAL A 126 15.68 -10.90 -6.70
N ASN A 127 16.67 -11.78 -6.52
CA ASN A 127 17.53 -12.30 -7.58
C ASN A 127 18.01 -13.72 -7.24
N ALA A 128 17.07 -14.66 -7.21
CA ALA A 128 17.33 -16.02 -6.77
C ALA A 128 18.14 -16.84 -7.78
N ARG A 129 18.85 -17.86 -7.32
CA ARG A 129 19.57 -18.83 -8.17
C ARG A 129 18.86 -20.18 -8.18
N PRO A 130 18.95 -20.96 -9.27
CA PRO A 130 18.55 -22.36 -9.25
C PRO A 130 19.18 -23.10 -8.07
N PRO A 131 18.45 -23.99 -7.37
CA PRO A 131 17.11 -24.49 -7.68
C PRO A 131 15.94 -23.75 -6.98
N ALA A 132 16.13 -22.51 -6.47
CA ALA A 132 15.03 -21.82 -5.78
C ALA A 132 13.78 -21.64 -6.67
N PRO A 133 12.57 -21.89 -6.14
CA PRO A 133 11.35 -21.80 -6.92
C PRO A 133 10.97 -20.35 -7.28
N VAL A 134 10.50 -20.15 -8.52
CA VAL A 134 10.14 -18.84 -9.10
C VAL A 134 8.79 -18.88 -9.83
N ALA A 135 7.91 -19.82 -9.49
CA ALA A 135 6.64 -20.05 -10.19
C ALA A 135 5.70 -18.84 -10.12
N ALA A 136 5.71 -18.09 -9.00
CA ALA A 136 5.00 -16.82 -8.86
C ALA A 136 5.98 -15.65 -8.69
N ALA A 137 7.06 -15.61 -9.49
CA ALA A 137 8.12 -14.61 -9.35
C ALA A 137 7.68 -13.15 -9.57
N HIS A 138 6.52 -12.93 -10.19
CA HIS A 138 5.89 -11.62 -10.34
C HIS A 138 4.99 -11.27 -9.15
N MET A 139 4.60 -12.22 -8.30
CA MET A 139 3.79 -11.98 -7.11
C MET A 139 4.67 -11.86 -5.85
N HIS A 140 4.05 -11.57 -4.70
CA HIS A 140 4.67 -11.38 -3.39
C HIS A 140 5.89 -10.44 -3.41
N VAL A 141 7.07 -11.00 -3.69
CA VAL A 141 8.37 -10.32 -3.61
C VAL A 141 8.53 -9.26 -4.69
N ALA A 142 8.17 -9.54 -5.96
CA ALA A 142 8.32 -8.53 -7.02
C ALA A 142 7.35 -7.37 -6.84
N LEU A 143 6.08 -7.64 -6.56
CA LEU A 143 5.08 -6.62 -6.27
C LEU A 143 5.48 -5.76 -5.07
N LEU A 144 5.98 -6.39 -4.01
CA LEU A 144 6.47 -5.67 -2.84
C LEU A 144 7.69 -4.82 -3.21
N ALA A 145 8.68 -5.40 -3.90
CA ALA A 145 9.87 -4.66 -4.34
C ALA A 145 9.50 -3.44 -5.20
N MET A 146 8.54 -3.60 -6.11
CA MET A 146 7.98 -2.53 -6.92
C MET A 146 7.30 -1.46 -6.05
N GLU A 147 6.41 -1.83 -5.13
CA GLU A 147 5.70 -0.90 -4.24
C GLU A 147 6.67 -0.08 -3.37
N LEU A 148 7.72 -0.73 -2.84
CA LEU A 148 8.75 -0.07 -2.04
C LEU A 148 9.51 0.95 -2.88
N GLY A 149 9.91 0.57 -4.10
CA GLY A 149 10.56 1.50 -5.03
C GLY A 149 9.65 2.66 -5.46
N GLU A 150 8.37 2.37 -5.72
CA GLU A 150 7.36 3.39 -6.01
C GLU A 150 7.19 4.36 -4.82
N THR A 151 7.16 3.84 -3.60
CA THR A 151 7.07 4.62 -2.35
C THR A 151 8.28 5.52 -2.17
N CYS A 152 9.50 5.02 -2.42
CA CYS A 152 10.71 5.85 -2.45
C CYS A 152 10.61 6.99 -3.48
N LEU A 153 10.08 6.71 -4.69
CA LEU A 153 9.87 7.74 -5.71
C LEU A 153 8.83 8.77 -5.29
N LYS A 154 7.76 8.34 -4.61
CA LYS A 154 6.74 9.22 -4.02
C LYS A 154 7.32 10.10 -2.90
N LYS A 155 8.23 9.58 -2.06
CA LYS A 155 9.00 10.35 -1.07
C LYS A 155 9.87 11.42 -1.76
N ALA A 156 10.56 11.07 -2.84
CA ALA A 156 11.34 12.02 -3.63
C ALA A 156 10.49 13.15 -4.24
N LEU A 157 9.34 12.80 -4.83
CA LEU A 157 8.37 13.77 -5.34
C LEU A 157 7.87 14.70 -4.23
N ALA A 158 7.62 14.18 -3.03
CA ALA A 158 7.12 14.97 -1.90
C ALA A 158 8.15 15.96 -1.34
N CYS A 159 9.45 15.72 -1.53
CA CYS A 159 10.52 16.59 -1.02
C CYS A 159 10.64 17.94 -1.75
N ALA A 160 10.12 18.03 -2.97
CA ALA A 160 10.17 19.27 -3.74
C ALA A 160 9.01 20.21 -3.40
N LEU A 161 9.27 21.52 -3.45
CA LEU A 161 8.19 22.50 -3.42
C LEU A 161 7.37 22.44 -4.72
N PRO A 162 6.04 22.57 -4.66
CA PRO A 162 5.19 22.51 -5.85
C PRO A 162 5.55 23.60 -6.87
N ARG A 163 5.87 23.21 -8.11
CA ARG A 163 6.17 24.13 -9.22
C ARG A 163 5.95 23.46 -10.59
N GLY A 164 5.42 24.20 -11.57
CA GLY A 164 5.29 23.74 -12.96
C GLY A 164 4.69 22.32 -13.08
N GLY A 165 5.31 21.48 -13.92
CA GLY A 165 4.87 20.09 -14.13
C GLY A 165 5.00 19.18 -12.90
N LEU A 166 5.88 19.53 -11.95
CA LEU A 166 6.08 18.75 -10.72
C LEU A 166 4.84 18.77 -9.82
N ALA A 167 4.16 19.92 -9.72
CA ALA A 167 2.93 20.04 -8.94
C ALA A 167 1.82 19.11 -9.47
N SER A 168 1.72 18.92 -10.79
CA SER A 168 0.78 17.96 -11.39
C SER A 168 1.13 16.51 -11.05
N ARG A 169 2.43 16.17 -11.04
CA ARG A 169 2.90 14.82 -10.67
C ARG A 169 2.73 14.53 -9.18
N GLN A 170 2.89 15.54 -8.32
CA GLN A 170 2.64 15.40 -6.89
C GLN A 170 1.18 15.02 -6.57
N ARG A 171 0.20 15.41 -7.40
CA ARG A 171 -1.20 14.96 -7.26
C ARG A 171 -1.41 13.47 -7.54
N ARG A 172 -0.41 12.79 -8.12
CA ARG A 172 -0.40 11.34 -8.37
C ARG A 172 0.23 10.55 -7.23
N ILE A 173 0.70 11.22 -6.18
CA ILE A 173 1.17 10.53 -4.98
C ILE A 173 -0.03 9.83 -4.33
N THR A 174 0.12 8.53 -4.12
CA THR A 174 -0.83 7.65 -3.44
C THR A 174 -0.14 6.89 -2.32
N ALA A 175 -0.86 6.60 -1.25
CA ALA A 175 -0.42 5.63 -0.26
C ALA A 175 -0.33 4.21 -0.88
N PRO A 176 0.37 3.27 -0.23
CA PRO A 176 0.35 1.86 -0.59
C PRO A 176 -1.07 1.27 -0.61
N GLY A 177 -1.38 0.47 -1.62
CA GLY A 177 -2.66 -0.20 -1.82
C GLY A 177 -2.72 -0.93 -3.16
N GLY A 178 -3.87 -1.51 -3.48
CA GLY A 178 -4.06 -2.23 -4.74
C GLY A 178 -3.23 -3.53 -4.78
N THR A 179 -2.33 -3.63 -5.76
CA THR A 179 -1.77 -4.91 -6.23
C THR A 179 -1.06 -5.77 -5.18
N THR A 180 -0.47 -5.19 -4.14
CA THR A 180 0.20 -5.97 -3.09
C THR A 180 -0.74 -6.46 -1.99
N GLY A 181 -2.06 -6.32 -2.17
CA GLY A 181 -3.10 -6.76 -1.23
C GLY A 181 -3.96 -7.94 -1.70
N MET A 182 -3.56 -8.63 -2.77
CA MET A 182 -4.36 -9.71 -3.38
C MET A 182 -4.54 -10.91 -2.43
N GLY A 183 -5.73 -11.52 -2.50
CA GLY A 183 -6.09 -12.74 -1.79
C GLY A 183 -6.78 -13.71 -2.74
N LEU A 184 -6.01 -14.45 -3.52
CA LEU A 184 -6.52 -15.40 -4.51
C LEU A 184 -6.78 -16.77 -3.88
N SER A 185 -7.77 -17.48 -4.43
CA SER A 185 -7.94 -18.91 -4.19
C SER A 185 -8.30 -19.61 -5.49
N SER A 186 -7.76 -20.81 -5.69
CA SER A 186 -8.15 -21.70 -6.79
C SER A 186 -8.82 -22.93 -6.22
N TRP A 187 -9.87 -23.39 -6.88
CA TRP A 187 -10.65 -24.56 -6.46
C TRP A 187 -10.75 -25.55 -7.60
N HIS A 188 -10.68 -26.83 -7.27
CA HIS A 188 -10.74 -27.95 -8.19
C HIS A 188 -11.75 -28.98 -7.72
N GLY A 189 -12.56 -29.47 -8.65
CA GLY A 189 -13.48 -30.56 -8.41
C GLY A 189 -14.41 -30.77 -9.59
N ARG A 190 -15.58 -31.37 -9.34
CA ARG A 190 -16.59 -31.60 -10.36
C ARG A 190 -17.62 -30.47 -10.39
N THR A 191 -17.86 -29.91 -11.57
CA THR A 191 -18.92 -28.94 -11.88
C THR A 191 -20.31 -29.58 -11.83
N HIS A 192 -21.35 -28.75 -12.01
CA HIS A 192 -22.76 -29.16 -12.00
C HIS A 192 -23.10 -30.29 -12.98
N ASP A 193 -22.41 -30.37 -14.11
CA ASP A 193 -22.56 -31.42 -15.14
C ASP A 193 -21.62 -32.62 -14.95
N GLY A 194 -20.82 -32.63 -13.88
CA GLY A 194 -19.87 -33.68 -13.55
C GLY A 194 -18.49 -33.53 -14.19
N THR A 195 -18.24 -32.50 -15.00
CA THR A 195 -16.94 -32.21 -15.62
C THR A 195 -15.90 -31.84 -14.55
N ALA A 196 -14.66 -32.33 -14.70
CA ALA A 196 -13.58 -31.97 -13.79
C ALA A 196 -12.96 -30.63 -14.22
N GLU A 197 -13.07 -29.61 -13.38
CA GLU A 197 -12.55 -28.27 -13.69
C GLU A 197 -11.73 -27.68 -12.54
N THR A 198 -10.93 -26.69 -12.86
CA THR A 198 -10.23 -25.83 -11.91
C THR A 198 -10.56 -24.39 -12.24
N PHE A 199 -10.90 -23.61 -11.22
CA PHE A 199 -11.17 -22.19 -11.39
C PHE A 199 -10.44 -21.35 -10.37
N LEU A 200 -10.06 -20.15 -10.80
CA LEU A 200 -9.45 -19.13 -9.99
C LEU A 200 -10.52 -18.11 -9.58
N VAL A 201 -10.68 -17.88 -8.29
CA VAL A 201 -11.58 -16.85 -7.77
C VAL A 201 -10.95 -15.48 -8.03
N MET A 202 -11.29 -14.90 -9.19
CA MET A 202 -10.72 -13.63 -9.65
C MET A 202 -11.07 -12.43 -8.76
N ASP A 203 -12.10 -12.57 -7.93
CA ASP A 203 -12.45 -11.60 -6.88
C ASP A 203 -11.34 -11.40 -5.85
N GLY A 204 -10.38 -12.33 -5.75
CA GLY A 204 -9.15 -12.12 -4.99
C GLY A 204 -8.27 -10.97 -5.50
N ASN A 205 -8.55 -10.43 -6.70
CA ASN A 205 -7.97 -9.20 -7.22
C ASN A 205 -8.77 -7.94 -6.85
N ALA A 206 -9.93 -8.06 -6.20
CA ALA A 206 -10.77 -6.93 -5.82
C ALA A 206 -10.26 -6.25 -4.54
N VAL A 207 -9.11 -5.59 -4.69
CA VAL A 207 -8.38 -4.86 -3.65
C VAL A 207 -8.68 -3.37 -3.70
N GLY A 208 -8.58 -2.69 -2.56
CA GLY A 208 -8.76 -1.24 -2.46
C GLY A 208 -7.48 -0.47 -2.78
N ALA A 209 -7.61 0.64 -3.51
CA ALA A 209 -6.49 1.52 -3.82
C ALA A 209 -5.99 2.26 -2.58
N GLY A 210 -4.70 2.59 -2.52
CA GLY A 210 -4.21 3.50 -1.49
C GLY A 210 -4.74 4.92 -1.71
N ALA A 211 -4.96 5.65 -0.62
CA ALA A 211 -5.49 7.01 -0.68
C ALA A 211 -4.57 7.95 -1.46
N CYS A 212 -5.14 8.87 -2.23
CA CYS A 212 -4.37 9.86 -2.98
C CYS A 212 -4.05 11.07 -2.10
N SER A 213 -3.07 11.86 -2.53
CA SER A 213 -2.74 13.14 -1.89
C SER A 213 -3.87 14.18 -1.90
N ASP A 214 -4.92 13.99 -2.71
CA ASP A 214 -6.02 14.92 -2.89
C ASP A 214 -7.42 14.26 -2.93
N ARG A 215 -7.53 12.95 -2.77
CA ARG A 215 -8.80 12.20 -2.79
C ARG A 215 -8.67 10.83 -2.12
N ASP A 216 -9.81 10.22 -1.79
CA ASP A 216 -9.84 8.88 -1.22
C ASP A 216 -9.38 7.83 -2.26
N GLY A 217 -8.95 6.68 -1.76
CA GLY A 217 -8.65 5.52 -2.60
C GLY A 217 -9.92 4.93 -3.19
N ILE A 218 -9.81 4.38 -4.39
CA ILE A 218 -10.91 3.70 -5.07
C ILE A 218 -11.16 2.36 -4.40
N ASP A 219 -12.39 2.13 -3.94
CA ASP A 219 -12.83 0.85 -3.38
C ASP A 219 -12.87 -0.23 -4.48
N MET A 220 -12.42 -1.46 -4.18
CA MET A 220 -12.33 -2.57 -5.14
C MET A 220 -11.74 -2.14 -6.51
N THR A 221 -10.68 -1.34 -6.51
CA THR A 221 -10.06 -0.80 -7.73
C THR A 221 -9.48 -1.88 -8.64
N GLY A 222 -8.99 -2.98 -8.05
CA GLY A 222 -8.30 -4.05 -8.77
C GLY A 222 -6.78 -4.05 -8.58
N SER A 223 -6.11 -5.01 -9.21
CA SER A 223 -4.67 -4.91 -9.42
C SER A 223 -4.40 -3.81 -10.45
N ASP A 224 -3.54 -2.83 -10.15
CA ASP A 224 -3.27 -1.77 -11.12
C ASP A 224 -2.40 -2.22 -12.32
N TYR A 225 -2.13 -3.53 -12.46
CA TYR A 225 -1.53 -4.13 -13.65
C TYR A 225 -2.61 -4.43 -14.69
N GLY A 226 -2.55 -3.74 -15.82
CA GLY A 226 -3.48 -3.94 -16.94
C GLY A 226 -4.24 -2.68 -17.39
N GLY A 227 -4.09 -1.55 -16.68
CA GLY A 227 -4.76 -0.30 -17.00
C GLY A 227 -6.15 -0.18 -16.35
N PRO A 228 -6.86 0.93 -16.56
CA PRO A 228 -8.17 1.19 -15.96
C PRO A 228 -9.23 0.32 -16.65
N GLY A 229 -9.48 -0.89 -16.14
CA GLY A 229 -10.47 -1.77 -16.79
C GLY A 229 -10.64 -3.17 -16.21
N LEU A 230 -10.25 -3.42 -14.96
CA LEU A 230 -10.59 -4.69 -14.33
C LEU A 230 -12.11 -4.77 -14.15
N VAL A 231 -12.73 -5.66 -14.93
CA VAL A 231 -14.12 -6.04 -14.78
C VAL A 231 -14.14 -7.29 -13.91
N TYR A 232 -14.80 -7.19 -12.75
CA TYR A 232 -15.02 -8.36 -11.91
C TYR A 232 -16.13 -9.22 -12.50
N PRO A 233 -16.02 -10.56 -12.40
CA PRO A 233 -17.09 -11.43 -12.86
C PRO A 233 -18.35 -11.18 -12.05
N ASP A 234 -19.48 -11.15 -12.75
CA ASP A 234 -20.80 -11.16 -12.12
C ASP A 234 -20.97 -12.48 -11.35
N VAL A 235 -21.55 -12.39 -10.15
CA VAL A 235 -21.76 -13.57 -9.29
C VAL A 235 -22.54 -14.66 -10.04
N GLU A 236 -23.57 -14.30 -10.80
CA GLU A 236 -24.36 -15.23 -11.62
C GLU A 236 -23.51 -15.98 -12.65
N THR A 237 -22.51 -15.33 -13.26
CA THR A 237 -21.62 -15.99 -14.23
C THR A 237 -20.72 -17.02 -13.53
N VAL A 238 -20.24 -16.69 -12.33
CA VAL A 238 -19.41 -17.59 -11.52
C VAL A 238 -20.23 -18.81 -11.09
N GLU A 239 -21.44 -18.61 -10.59
CA GLU A 239 -22.31 -19.68 -10.09
C GLU A 239 -22.88 -20.58 -11.20
N GLN A 240 -23.11 -20.03 -12.40
CA GLN A 240 -23.50 -20.83 -13.57
C GLN A 240 -22.40 -21.79 -14.01
N THR A 241 -21.15 -21.35 -13.90
CA THR A 241 -19.99 -22.11 -14.39
C THR A 241 -19.46 -23.07 -13.32
N TYR A 242 -19.41 -22.63 -12.07
CA TYR A 242 -18.73 -23.33 -10.99
C TYR A 242 -19.68 -23.76 -9.88
N PRO A 243 -19.38 -24.87 -9.17
CA PRO A 243 -20.29 -25.48 -8.19
C PRO A 243 -20.23 -24.77 -6.83
N VAL A 244 -20.41 -23.45 -6.85
CA VAL A 244 -20.42 -22.57 -5.69
C VAL A 244 -21.66 -21.68 -5.70
N LEU A 245 -22.10 -21.26 -4.51
CA LEU A 245 -23.14 -20.26 -4.31
C LEU A 245 -22.57 -19.18 -3.41
N TYR A 246 -22.48 -17.94 -3.90
CA TYR A 246 -22.10 -16.80 -3.09
C TYR A 246 -23.21 -16.46 -2.10
N LEU A 247 -22.81 -16.28 -0.85
CA LEU A 247 -23.69 -15.78 0.20
C LEU A 247 -23.75 -14.25 0.15
N TYR A 248 -22.58 -13.63 0.00
CA TYR A 248 -22.44 -12.19 -0.19
C TYR A 248 -21.12 -11.86 -0.89
N LYS A 249 -21.09 -10.68 -1.50
CA LYS A 249 -19.91 -10.00 -2.04
C LYS A 249 -20.07 -8.52 -1.76
N ARG A 250 -19.26 -7.97 -0.84
CA ARG A 250 -19.47 -6.62 -0.29
C ARG A 250 -18.17 -5.91 0.02
N LEU A 251 -18.28 -4.63 0.37
CA LEU A 251 -17.22 -3.90 1.05
C LEU A 251 -17.35 -4.08 2.56
N ARG A 252 -16.22 -4.23 3.26
CA ARG A 252 -16.20 -4.33 4.72
C ARG A 252 -16.08 -2.92 5.33
N PRO A 253 -16.96 -2.54 6.27
CA PRO A 253 -16.80 -1.31 7.05
C PRO A 253 -15.44 -1.30 7.75
N ASP A 254 -14.83 -0.12 7.90
CA ASP A 254 -13.57 0.04 8.62
C ASP A 254 -12.42 -0.82 8.03
N ALA A 255 -12.44 -1.09 6.72
CA ALA A 255 -11.38 -1.85 6.05
C ALA A 255 -10.29 -0.94 5.45
N GLY A 256 -10.68 0.16 4.79
CA GLY A 256 -9.76 1.13 4.23
C GLY A 256 -8.98 1.89 5.30
N GLY A 257 -7.67 2.06 5.11
CA GLY A 257 -6.82 2.71 6.09
C GLY A 257 -7.23 4.17 6.33
N ALA A 258 -7.34 4.56 7.59
CA ALA A 258 -7.78 5.90 7.96
C ALA A 258 -6.74 6.97 7.62
N GLY A 259 -7.18 8.13 7.14
CA GLY A 259 -6.31 9.26 6.86
C GLY A 259 -7.10 10.52 6.58
N ARG A 260 -6.42 11.64 6.31
CA ARG A 260 -7.08 12.83 5.72
C ARG A 260 -7.90 12.40 4.50
N PHE A 261 -7.30 11.51 3.70
CA PHE A 261 -8.01 10.72 2.70
C PHE A 261 -7.93 9.24 3.10
N ARG A 262 -9.07 8.53 3.03
CA ARG A 262 -9.15 7.10 3.39
C ARG A 262 -8.66 6.23 2.24
N GLY A 263 -8.07 5.09 2.57
CA GLY A 263 -7.81 4.05 1.59
C GLY A 263 -9.13 3.44 1.07
N GLY A 264 -9.07 2.85 -0.12
CA GLY A 264 -10.17 2.05 -0.65
C GLY A 264 -10.32 0.76 0.16
N ALA A 265 -11.55 0.36 0.40
CA ALA A 265 -11.91 -0.94 0.94
C ALA A 265 -11.81 -2.02 -0.14
N SER A 266 -11.44 -3.23 0.28
CA SER A 266 -11.42 -4.41 -0.57
C SER A 266 -12.68 -5.25 -0.42
N VAL A 267 -12.82 -6.25 -1.29
CA VAL A 267 -13.90 -7.24 -1.19
C VAL A 267 -13.83 -8.03 0.13
N ASP A 268 -15.00 -8.30 0.67
CA ASP A 268 -15.30 -9.34 1.66
C ASP A 268 -16.40 -10.22 1.04
N ALA A 269 -16.08 -11.48 0.79
CA ALA A 269 -16.99 -12.40 0.12
C ALA A 269 -16.96 -13.78 0.77
N ALA A 270 -18.09 -14.46 0.72
CA ALA A 270 -18.24 -15.82 1.21
C ALA A 270 -19.08 -16.64 0.24
N PHE A 271 -18.71 -17.91 0.08
CA PHE A 271 -19.49 -18.87 -0.71
C PHE A 271 -19.51 -20.24 -0.06
N VAL A 272 -20.49 -21.04 -0.47
CA VAL A 272 -20.67 -22.45 -0.11
C VAL A 272 -20.61 -23.30 -1.37
N LEU A 273 -20.53 -24.63 -1.22
CA LEU A 273 -20.73 -25.55 -2.33
C LEU A 273 -22.18 -25.54 -2.82
N HIS A 274 -22.35 -25.70 -4.11
CA HIS A 274 -23.65 -25.89 -4.75
C HIS A 274 -23.53 -26.91 -5.88
N GLY A 275 -24.30 -28.00 -5.83
CA GLY A 275 -24.31 -29.02 -6.89
C GLY A 275 -23.10 -29.98 -6.91
N THR A 276 -22.31 -30.06 -5.84
CA THR A 276 -21.15 -30.98 -5.73
C THR A 276 -20.92 -31.44 -4.28
N ASP A 277 -20.21 -32.56 -4.08
CA ASP A 277 -19.92 -33.14 -2.75
C ASP A 277 -18.65 -32.57 -2.10
N GLY A 278 -17.83 -31.87 -2.87
CA GLY A 278 -16.58 -31.30 -2.36
C GLY A 278 -15.74 -30.57 -3.41
N LEU A 279 -14.97 -29.59 -2.94
CA LEU A 279 -13.90 -28.97 -3.71
C LEU A 279 -12.59 -29.05 -2.93
N GLU A 280 -11.48 -29.19 -3.66
CA GLU A 280 -10.13 -29.04 -3.12
C GLU A 280 -9.55 -27.70 -3.58
N GLY A 281 -9.01 -26.94 -2.65
CA GLY A 281 -8.59 -25.56 -2.84
C GLY A 281 -7.12 -25.32 -2.51
N THR A 282 -6.59 -24.25 -3.10
CA THR A 282 -5.30 -23.65 -2.75
C THR A 282 -5.51 -22.14 -2.60
N THR A 283 -4.96 -21.55 -1.55
CA THR A 283 -4.91 -20.10 -1.34
C THR A 283 -3.55 -19.54 -1.72
N LEU A 284 -3.57 -18.31 -2.22
CA LEU A 284 -2.41 -17.54 -2.59
C LEU A 284 -2.69 -16.06 -2.28
N GLY A 285 -2.23 -15.60 -1.13
CA GLY A 285 -2.50 -14.24 -0.66
C GLY A 285 -1.24 -13.47 -0.29
N MET A 286 -1.42 -12.17 -0.08
CA MET A 286 -0.42 -11.27 0.45
C MET A 286 -0.99 -10.54 1.68
N ARG A 287 -0.12 -10.03 2.58
CA ARG A 287 -0.52 -9.20 3.73
C ARG A 287 -1.42 -9.93 4.73
N LYS A 288 -0.98 -11.09 5.22
CA LYS A 288 -1.68 -11.83 6.29
C LYS A 288 -1.65 -11.02 7.58
N ALA A 289 -0.46 -10.64 8.04
CA ALA A 289 -0.28 -9.96 9.32
C ALA A 289 0.56 -8.68 9.21
N VAL A 290 1.34 -8.50 8.14
CA VAL A 290 2.01 -7.24 7.81
C VAL A 290 1.14 -6.44 6.84
N PRO A 291 0.36 -5.44 7.30
CA PRO A 291 -0.53 -4.68 6.45
C PRO A 291 0.27 -3.74 5.53
N LEU A 292 -0.46 -3.15 4.58
CA LEU A 292 0.03 -2.04 3.78
C LEU A 292 0.24 -0.83 4.69
N PRO A 293 1.42 -0.18 4.70
CA PRO A 293 1.66 0.96 5.58
C PRO A 293 0.95 2.21 5.07
N GLY A 294 0.52 3.08 5.98
CA GLY A 294 0.00 4.40 5.61
C GLY A 294 1.10 5.34 5.10
N LEU A 295 0.70 6.44 4.45
CA LEU A 295 1.66 7.42 3.93
C LEU A 295 1.42 8.82 4.53
N PHE A 296 2.51 9.46 4.95
CA PHE A 296 2.54 10.84 5.50
C PHE A 296 1.53 11.10 6.62
N GLY A 297 1.30 10.11 7.48
CA GLY A 297 0.44 10.21 8.66
C GLY A 297 -0.89 9.45 8.55
N GLY A 298 -1.17 8.79 7.43
CA GLY A 298 -2.29 7.85 7.34
C GLY A 298 -2.00 6.54 8.07
N TYR A 299 -3.04 5.77 8.39
CA TYR A 299 -2.94 4.44 8.99
C TYR A 299 -2.98 3.33 7.94
N PRO A 300 -2.46 2.14 8.28
CA PRO A 300 -2.63 0.93 7.48
C PRO A 300 -4.09 0.59 7.18
N GLY A 301 -4.34 -0.06 6.04
CA GLY A 301 -5.60 -0.75 5.77
C GLY A 301 -5.65 -2.13 6.43
N ALA A 302 -6.81 -2.77 6.39
CA ALA A 302 -6.98 -4.11 6.94
C ALA A 302 -6.21 -5.18 6.14
N CYS A 303 -5.85 -6.28 6.79
CA CYS A 303 -5.12 -7.41 6.19
C CYS A 303 -6.02 -8.37 5.39
N THR A 304 -5.36 -9.22 4.59
CA THR A 304 -5.99 -10.35 3.89
C THR A 304 -6.31 -11.47 4.88
N LEU A 305 -7.45 -12.12 4.66
CA LEU A 305 -7.99 -13.17 5.50
C LEU A 305 -8.62 -14.25 4.63
N PHE A 306 -8.29 -15.51 4.93
CA PHE A 306 -9.00 -16.69 4.43
C PHE A 306 -9.51 -17.50 5.60
N GLU A 307 -10.78 -17.86 5.57
CA GLU A 307 -11.44 -18.60 6.65
C GLU A 307 -12.30 -19.71 6.07
N LEU A 308 -12.28 -20.86 6.74
CA LEU A 308 -13.32 -21.87 6.63
C LEU A 308 -14.21 -21.78 7.86
N ARG A 309 -15.51 -21.88 7.65
CA ARG A 309 -16.47 -22.04 8.73
C ARG A 309 -17.07 -23.43 8.67
N GLN A 310 -16.84 -24.17 9.74
CA GLN A 310 -17.27 -25.56 9.90
C GLN A 310 -18.43 -25.65 10.87
N ASP A 311 -19.13 -26.79 10.86
CA ASP A 311 -20.24 -27.07 11.77
C ASP A 311 -21.35 -25.99 11.71
N THR A 312 -21.62 -25.46 10.51
CA THR A 312 -22.65 -24.43 10.32
C THR A 312 -24.04 -25.05 10.23
N THR A 313 -25.06 -24.33 10.69
CA THR A 313 -26.47 -24.70 10.46
C THR A 313 -27.04 -24.06 9.19
N LEU A 314 -26.21 -23.33 8.44
CA LEU A 314 -26.65 -22.54 7.27
C LEU A 314 -27.44 -23.38 6.25
N GLY A 315 -26.99 -24.59 5.92
CA GLY A 315 -27.73 -25.45 4.99
C GLY A 315 -29.15 -25.78 5.46
N GLN A 316 -29.34 -26.01 6.76
CA GLN A 316 -30.66 -26.27 7.35
C GLN A 316 -31.54 -25.02 7.32
N ARG A 317 -30.94 -23.86 7.62
CA ARG A 317 -31.61 -22.55 7.62
C ARG A 317 -32.10 -22.19 6.21
N LEU A 318 -31.26 -22.39 5.18
CA LEU A 318 -31.65 -22.15 3.79
C LEU A 318 -32.78 -23.09 3.33
N VAL A 319 -32.74 -24.37 3.70
CA VAL A 319 -33.84 -25.32 3.42
C VAL A 319 -35.13 -24.93 4.16
N ALA A 320 -35.03 -24.37 5.36
CA ALA A 320 -36.16 -23.85 6.12
C ALA A 320 -36.73 -22.54 5.54
N GLY A 321 -36.13 -22.00 4.48
CA GLY A 321 -36.58 -20.77 3.82
C GLY A 321 -36.08 -19.49 4.48
N GLU A 322 -35.08 -19.56 5.37
CA GLU A 322 -34.36 -18.36 5.79
C GLU A 322 -33.59 -17.75 4.61
N GLY A 323 -33.49 -16.42 4.56
CA GLY A 323 -32.74 -15.71 3.53
C GLY A 323 -31.23 -15.97 3.61
N LEU A 324 -30.51 -15.63 2.52
CA LEU A 324 -29.05 -15.67 2.51
C LEU A 324 -28.48 -14.66 3.52
N PRO A 325 -27.41 -15.02 4.25
CA PRO A 325 -26.77 -14.11 5.16
C PRO A 325 -26.10 -12.97 4.40
N THR A 326 -26.18 -11.75 4.93
CA THR A 326 -25.61 -10.54 4.31
C THR A 326 -24.26 -10.13 4.90
N GLU A 327 -23.87 -10.76 6.01
CA GLU A 327 -22.60 -10.52 6.68
C GLU A 327 -22.08 -11.75 7.42
N SER A 328 -20.77 -11.75 7.71
CA SER A 328 -20.11 -12.88 8.38
C SER A 328 -20.66 -13.17 9.79
N SER A 329 -21.21 -12.18 10.50
CA SER A 329 -21.78 -12.34 11.85
C SER A 329 -23.05 -13.19 11.87
N GLU A 330 -23.79 -13.22 10.76
CA GLU A 330 -25.06 -13.98 10.62
C GLU A 330 -24.84 -15.48 10.36
N ILE A 331 -23.61 -15.87 10.05
CA ILE A 331 -23.22 -17.25 9.84
C ILE A 331 -22.74 -17.81 11.18
N ASP A 332 -23.24 -18.97 11.57
CA ASP A 332 -22.85 -19.69 12.78
C ASP A 332 -21.71 -20.68 12.50
N GLY A 333 -21.33 -21.46 13.51
CA GLY A 333 -20.28 -22.46 13.38
C GLY A 333 -18.88 -21.94 13.68
N LYS A 334 -17.94 -22.88 13.69
CA LYS A 334 -16.56 -22.69 14.13
C LYS A 334 -15.70 -22.11 13.00
N VAL A 335 -15.09 -20.95 13.25
CA VAL A 335 -14.11 -20.36 12.33
C VAL A 335 -12.78 -21.07 12.46
N VAL A 336 -12.23 -21.49 11.32
CA VAL A 336 -10.91 -22.08 11.16
C VAL A 336 -10.13 -21.23 10.17
N GLY A 337 -9.06 -20.60 10.65
CA GLY A 337 -8.18 -19.80 9.80
C GLY A 337 -7.50 -20.68 8.75
N VAL A 338 -7.47 -20.20 7.51
CA VAL A 338 -6.74 -20.82 6.41
C VAL A 338 -5.46 -20.02 6.17
N GLY A 339 -4.36 -20.74 5.91
CA GLY A 339 -3.08 -20.11 5.58
C GLY A 339 -3.18 -19.21 4.36
N LEU A 340 -2.28 -18.23 4.30
CA LEU A 340 -2.19 -17.31 3.18
C LEU A 340 -1.74 -18.05 1.90
N ASN A 341 -0.94 -19.11 2.06
CA ASN A 341 -0.39 -19.93 0.98
C ASN A 341 -0.64 -21.43 1.23
N ALA A 342 -1.88 -21.79 1.57
CA ALA A 342 -2.24 -23.16 1.92
C ALA A 342 -2.71 -23.97 0.70
N ALA A 343 -2.39 -25.25 0.67
CA ALA A 343 -2.85 -26.21 -0.34
C ALA A 343 -3.60 -27.37 0.31
N GLY A 344 -4.38 -28.11 -0.49
CA GLY A 344 -5.16 -29.26 0.00
C GLY A 344 -6.32 -28.87 0.91
N ILE A 345 -6.80 -27.63 0.79
CA ILE A 345 -7.95 -27.12 1.54
C ILE A 345 -9.17 -27.89 1.05
N ARG A 346 -9.91 -28.57 1.92
CA ARG A 346 -11.14 -29.26 1.52
C ARG A 346 -12.33 -28.43 1.96
N LEU A 347 -13.14 -28.00 1.01
CA LEU A 347 -14.45 -27.42 1.25
C LEU A 347 -15.49 -28.51 1.07
N ARG A 348 -16.32 -28.73 2.09
CA ARG A 348 -17.35 -29.77 2.14
C ARG A 348 -18.75 -29.14 2.20
N GLN A 349 -19.76 -29.97 1.94
CA GLN A 349 -21.15 -29.56 2.06
C GLN A 349 -21.44 -29.00 3.46
N GLY A 350 -22.06 -27.80 3.52
CA GLY A 350 -22.37 -27.13 4.78
C GLY A 350 -21.22 -26.33 5.40
N GLU A 351 -20.03 -26.34 4.81
CA GLU A 351 -18.94 -25.43 5.19
C GLU A 351 -19.00 -24.14 4.34
N VAL A 352 -18.52 -23.04 4.91
CA VAL A 352 -18.43 -21.74 4.23
C VAL A 352 -16.97 -21.39 4.02
N PHE A 353 -16.58 -21.04 2.80
CA PHE A 353 -15.30 -20.38 2.56
C PHE A 353 -15.51 -18.88 2.47
N ARG A 354 -14.75 -18.13 3.28
CA ARG A 354 -14.75 -16.66 3.26
C ARG A 354 -13.35 -16.17 2.93
N PHE A 355 -13.29 -15.15 2.08
CA PHE A 355 -12.06 -14.40 1.83
C PHE A 355 -12.33 -12.90 1.91
N ALA A 356 -11.39 -12.18 2.51
CA ALA A 356 -11.37 -10.73 2.51
C ALA A 356 -9.95 -10.28 2.17
N ASN A 357 -9.80 -9.39 1.19
CA ASN A 357 -8.47 -8.97 0.73
C ASN A 357 -7.94 -7.81 1.58
N ALA A 358 -6.62 -7.61 1.54
CA ALA A 358 -6.03 -6.44 2.18
C ALA A 358 -6.48 -5.16 1.48
N SER A 359 -6.74 -4.13 2.28
CA SER A 359 -7.29 -2.85 1.84
C SER A 359 -6.23 -1.77 1.70
N GLY A 360 -6.52 -0.77 0.87
CA GLY A 360 -5.61 0.35 0.65
C GLY A 360 -5.37 1.15 1.92
N SER A 361 -4.21 1.78 2.01
CA SER A 361 -3.80 2.54 3.19
C SER A 361 -4.25 3.99 3.12
N GLY A 362 -4.35 4.63 4.28
CA GLY A 362 -4.71 6.04 4.41
C GLY A 362 -3.57 6.98 4.05
N PHE A 363 -3.92 8.23 3.79
CA PHE A 363 -2.98 9.32 3.49
C PHE A 363 -3.23 10.53 4.38
N GLY A 364 -2.19 11.02 5.06
CA GLY A 364 -2.29 12.17 5.97
C GLY A 364 -2.98 11.86 7.31
N ASP A 365 -2.82 12.74 8.31
CA ASP A 365 -3.43 12.56 9.63
C ASP A 365 -4.98 12.47 9.54
N PRO A 366 -5.63 11.42 10.06
CA PRO A 366 -7.10 11.30 10.07
C PRO A 366 -7.84 12.49 10.69
N LEU A 367 -7.21 13.19 11.65
CA LEU A 367 -7.81 14.37 12.29
C LEU A 367 -7.89 15.59 11.34
N GLU A 368 -7.29 15.51 10.15
CA GLU A 368 -7.41 16.50 9.08
C GLU A 368 -8.49 16.16 8.05
N ARG A 369 -9.12 14.99 8.13
CA ARG A 369 -10.24 14.65 7.26
C ARG A 369 -11.38 15.65 7.48
N ASP A 370 -12.04 16.06 6.41
CA ASP A 370 -13.23 16.89 6.48
C ASP A 370 -14.33 16.15 7.27
N PRO A 371 -14.88 16.71 8.36
CA PRO A 371 -15.94 16.07 9.14
C PRO A 371 -17.17 15.69 8.32
N ASP A 372 -17.54 16.47 7.30
CA ASP A 372 -18.70 16.17 6.45
C ASP A 372 -18.45 14.95 5.57
N ARG A 373 -17.19 14.70 5.18
CA ARG A 373 -16.82 13.46 4.47
C ARG A 373 -16.92 12.24 5.39
N VAL A 374 -16.54 12.38 6.67
CA VAL A 374 -16.72 11.31 7.66
C VAL A 374 -18.20 11.02 7.89
N LEU A 375 -19.05 12.05 7.93
CA LEU A 375 -20.50 11.87 7.99
C LEU A 375 -21.04 11.13 6.76
N GLY A 376 -20.54 11.45 5.55
CA GLY A 376 -20.83 10.69 4.34
C GLY A 376 -20.40 9.23 4.45
N ASP A 377 -19.15 8.98 4.85
CA ASP A 377 -18.62 7.63 5.03
C ASP A 377 -19.46 6.80 6.03
N LEU A 378 -19.95 7.45 7.10
CA LEU A 378 -20.81 6.83 8.11
C LEU A 378 -22.18 6.44 7.55
N ARG A 379 -22.78 7.31 6.74
CA ARG A 379 -24.09 7.05 6.12
C ARG A 379 -24.02 5.96 5.05
N ASP A 380 -22.92 5.92 4.32
CA ASP A 380 -22.67 4.93 3.27
C ASP A 380 -22.12 3.60 3.83
N GLY A 381 -21.82 3.53 5.13
CA GLY A 381 -21.37 2.31 5.81
C GLY A 381 -19.88 1.98 5.61
N TYR A 382 -19.07 2.90 5.07
CA TYR A 382 -17.62 2.73 4.98
C TYR A 382 -16.93 2.82 6.34
N VAL A 383 -17.47 3.67 7.23
CA VAL A 383 -16.92 3.95 8.55
C VAL A 383 -17.97 3.67 9.61
N THR A 384 -17.61 2.97 10.69
CA THR A 384 -18.53 2.75 11.81
C THR A 384 -18.64 3.97 12.73
N PRO A 385 -19.72 4.10 13.53
CA PRO A 385 -19.82 5.17 14.53
C PRO A 385 -18.64 5.20 15.52
N ALA A 386 -18.10 4.02 15.86
CA ALA A 386 -16.95 3.89 16.75
C ALA A 386 -15.71 4.52 16.12
N THR A 387 -15.39 4.14 14.87
CA THR A 387 -14.23 4.65 14.13
C THR A 387 -14.34 6.13 13.80
N ALA A 388 -15.54 6.62 13.44
CA ALA A 388 -15.80 8.06 13.26
C ALA A 388 -15.38 8.87 14.49
N ARG A 389 -15.71 8.37 15.70
CA ARG A 389 -15.39 9.04 16.96
C ARG A 389 -13.94 8.85 17.40
N SER A 390 -13.42 7.61 17.42
CA SER A 390 -12.10 7.32 18.01
C SER A 390 -10.92 7.68 17.12
N VAL A 391 -11.08 7.55 15.80
CA VAL A 391 -9.96 7.73 14.84
C VAL A 391 -10.02 9.10 14.17
N TYR A 392 -11.20 9.50 13.67
CA TYR A 392 -11.37 10.79 12.99
C TYR A 392 -11.74 11.94 13.94
N GLY A 393 -12.14 11.62 15.18
CA GLY A 393 -12.57 12.60 16.17
C GLY A 393 -13.87 13.31 15.82
N VAL A 394 -14.72 12.71 14.98
CA VAL A 394 -15.96 13.32 14.49
C VAL A 394 -17.13 12.86 15.35
N VAL A 395 -17.88 13.83 15.86
CA VAL A 395 -19.09 13.60 16.65
C VAL A 395 -20.29 13.98 15.81
N VAL A 396 -21.25 13.07 15.69
CA VAL A 396 -22.48 13.27 14.92
C VAL A 396 -23.68 13.42 15.83
N THR A 397 -24.64 14.25 15.43
CA THR A 397 -25.93 14.50 16.11
C THR A 397 -27.11 14.07 15.24
N ASP A 398 -28.32 14.23 15.77
CA ASP A 398 -29.59 14.00 15.04
C ASP A 398 -29.73 12.59 14.45
N GLY A 399 -29.16 11.60 15.15
CA GLY A 399 -29.12 10.21 14.70
C GLY A 399 -28.19 9.98 13.51
N GLY A 400 -27.07 10.70 13.43
CA GLY A 400 -26.11 10.58 12.31
C GLY A 400 -26.46 11.45 11.10
N ARG A 401 -27.18 12.55 11.33
CA ARG A 401 -27.62 13.47 10.26
C ARG A 401 -26.83 14.78 10.19
N ALA A 402 -26.12 15.17 11.23
CA ALA A 402 -25.30 16.37 11.21
C ALA A 402 -24.00 16.15 12.00
N VAL A 403 -22.97 16.94 11.68
CA VAL A 403 -21.74 17.02 12.47
C VAL A 403 -21.94 18.02 13.60
N ASP A 404 -21.60 17.64 14.83
CA ASP A 404 -21.42 18.59 15.92
C ASP A 404 -20.01 19.18 15.85
N VAL A 405 -19.92 20.42 15.36
CA VAL A 405 -18.65 21.12 15.14
C VAL A 405 -17.88 21.31 16.45
N ALA A 406 -18.56 21.68 17.54
CA ALA A 406 -17.92 21.98 18.82
C ALA A 406 -17.44 20.69 19.52
N ALA A 407 -18.28 19.66 19.53
CA ALA A 407 -17.90 18.36 20.08
C ALA A 407 -16.81 17.69 19.24
N THR A 408 -16.83 17.84 17.91
CA THR A 408 -15.76 17.36 17.01
C THR A 408 -14.42 18.05 17.29
N ALA A 409 -14.41 19.37 17.46
CA ALA A 409 -13.18 20.09 17.83
C ALA A 409 -12.61 19.58 19.16
N THR A 410 -13.47 19.43 20.17
CA THR A 410 -13.10 18.91 21.50
C THR A 410 -12.56 17.48 21.42
N ALA A 411 -13.21 16.60 20.65
CA ALA A 411 -12.77 15.22 20.45
C ALA A 411 -11.41 15.14 19.74
N ARG A 412 -11.19 15.96 18.70
CA ARG A 412 -9.89 16.03 18.01
C ARG A 412 -8.78 16.53 18.94
N ASP A 413 -9.04 17.53 19.77
CA ASP A 413 -8.07 18.02 20.76
C ASP A 413 -7.74 16.96 21.81
N ALA A 414 -8.74 16.20 22.26
CA ALA A 414 -8.54 15.07 23.16
C ALA A 414 -7.67 13.96 22.51
N ILE A 415 -7.89 13.62 21.24
CA ILE A 415 -7.06 12.64 20.52
C ILE A 415 -5.62 13.16 20.36
N ARG A 416 -5.44 14.45 20.02
CA ARG A 416 -4.10 15.07 19.95
C ARG A 416 -3.38 15.03 21.30
N ALA A 417 -4.09 15.31 22.38
CA ALA A 417 -3.55 15.22 23.74
C ALA A 417 -3.17 13.78 24.10
N ALA A 418 -4.03 12.80 23.79
CA ALA A 418 -3.76 11.39 24.02
C ALA A 418 -2.55 10.89 23.23
N ARG A 419 -2.39 11.31 21.96
CA ARG A 419 -1.21 11.03 21.13
C ARG A 419 0.08 11.56 21.78
N ARG A 420 0.07 12.80 22.26
CA ARG A 420 1.22 13.37 22.98
C ARG A 420 1.51 12.64 24.29
N ALA A 421 0.48 12.30 25.06
CA ALA A 421 0.65 11.64 26.35
C ALA A 421 1.32 10.25 26.22
N ARG A 422 1.03 9.51 25.14
CA ARG A 422 1.61 8.17 24.90
C ARG A 422 2.97 8.20 24.18
N ALA A 423 3.25 9.26 23.43
CA ALA A 423 4.48 9.36 22.65
C ALA A 423 5.67 9.68 23.55
N ARG A 424 6.80 9.03 23.30
CA ARG A 424 8.09 9.36 23.93
C ARG A 424 8.78 10.41 23.08
N PHE A 425 9.01 11.58 23.65
CA PHE A 425 9.67 12.69 22.96
C PHE A 425 11.17 12.72 23.27
N PRO A 426 12.03 12.84 22.24
CA PRO A 426 13.45 13.09 22.42
C PRO A 426 13.70 14.57 22.78
N GLU A 427 14.97 14.96 22.89
CA GLU A 427 15.36 16.35 23.12
C GLU A 427 14.86 17.25 21.97
N ARG A 428 14.16 18.32 22.34
CA ARG A 428 13.47 19.19 21.37
C ARG A 428 14.44 20.24 20.83
N VAL A 429 14.50 20.37 19.51
CA VAL A 429 15.21 21.49 18.87
C VAL A 429 14.38 22.78 18.97
N PRO A 430 15.01 23.97 18.99
CA PRO A 430 14.29 25.24 19.03
C PRO A 430 13.33 25.42 17.85
N ASP A 431 12.14 25.95 18.12
CA ASP A 431 11.16 26.22 17.07
C ASP A 431 11.64 27.33 16.14
N PRO A 432 11.77 27.07 14.82
CA PRO A 432 12.12 28.12 13.88
C PRO A 432 10.97 29.13 13.73
N PRO A 433 11.24 30.40 13.34
CA PRO A 433 10.18 31.39 13.14
C PRO A 433 9.13 30.89 12.15
N ARG A 434 7.84 30.99 12.52
CA ARG A 434 6.74 30.59 11.64
C ARG A 434 6.75 31.33 10.30
N SER A 435 7.26 32.56 10.27
CA SER A 435 7.42 33.38 9.06
C SER A 435 8.54 32.91 8.11
N ALA A 436 9.43 32.01 8.53
CA ALA A 436 10.49 31.49 7.66
C ALA A 436 9.87 30.70 6.49
N ALA A 437 10.24 31.06 5.26
CA ALA A 437 9.76 30.39 4.06
C ALA A 437 10.41 29.00 3.91
N PRO A 438 9.64 27.95 3.54
CA PRO A 438 10.19 26.64 3.27
C PRO A 438 11.06 26.68 2.01
N ILE A 439 12.18 25.97 2.04
CA ILE A 439 13.09 25.78 0.89
C ILE A 439 12.95 24.40 0.24
N GLY A 440 12.25 23.49 0.92
CA GLY A 440 12.07 22.09 0.55
C GLY A 440 11.24 21.36 1.61
N ARG A 441 11.06 20.06 1.42
CA ARG A 441 10.30 19.19 2.32
C ARG A 441 11.02 17.88 2.54
N LEU A 442 10.68 17.19 3.63
CA LEU A 442 11.07 15.78 3.88
C LEU A 442 9.84 14.86 3.87
N SER A 443 8.65 15.43 4.02
CA SER A 443 7.36 14.79 3.75
C SER A 443 6.31 15.88 3.51
N LEU A 444 5.05 15.54 3.23
CA LEU A 444 4.01 16.57 3.16
C LEU A 444 3.69 17.22 4.53
N ALA A 445 4.04 16.57 5.64
CA ALA A 445 3.84 17.08 6.99
C ALA A 445 5.10 17.74 7.58
N VAL A 446 6.26 17.64 6.90
CA VAL A 446 7.56 18.11 7.39
C VAL A 446 8.25 18.96 6.33
N GLU A 447 8.39 20.25 6.62
CA GLU A 447 9.06 21.22 5.75
C GLU A 447 10.45 21.57 6.27
N VAL A 448 11.32 22.01 5.38
CA VAL A 448 12.68 22.46 5.69
C VAL A 448 12.76 23.97 5.53
N VAL A 449 13.24 24.66 6.56
CA VAL A 449 13.50 26.11 6.54
C VAL A 449 14.96 26.42 6.82
N ARG A 450 15.41 27.60 6.42
CA ARG A 450 16.75 28.12 6.76
C ARG A 450 16.64 29.22 7.82
N VAL A 451 17.32 29.03 8.94
CA VAL A 451 17.39 30.00 10.04
C VAL A 451 18.85 30.25 10.37
N ARG A 452 19.32 31.51 10.19
CA ARG A 452 20.71 31.92 10.49
C ARG A 452 21.77 30.99 9.86
N GLY A 453 21.55 30.55 8.63
CA GLY A 453 22.46 29.66 7.90
C GLY A 453 22.26 28.16 8.17
N GLN A 454 21.50 27.79 9.19
CA GLN A 454 21.22 26.39 9.54
C GLN A 454 19.90 25.92 8.93
N LEU A 455 19.86 24.67 8.46
CA LEU A 455 18.63 24.04 7.99
C LEU A 455 17.92 23.34 9.13
N VAL A 456 16.61 23.58 9.25
CA VAL A 456 15.75 23.03 10.30
C VAL A 456 14.57 22.34 9.65
N ALA A 457 14.39 21.05 9.92
CA ALA A 457 13.15 20.34 9.65
C ALA A 457 12.11 20.71 10.71
N ARG A 458 10.90 21.08 10.29
CA ARG A 458 9.81 21.48 11.18
C ARG A 458 8.48 20.89 10.75
N CYS A 459 7.56 20.74 11.69
CA CYS A 459 6.17 20.43 11.40
C CYS A 459 5.54 21.52 10.52
N ALA A 460 4.96 21.13 9.39
CA ALA A 460 4.27 22.01 8.46
C ALA A 460 3.05 22.71 9.09
N GLY A 461 2.36 22.01 10.01
CA GLY A 461 1.13 22.52 10.64
C GLY A 461 1.37 23.59 11.70
N CYS A 462 2.24 23.34 12.68
CA CYS A 462 2.42 24.26 13.83
C CYS A 462 3.78 24.95 13.89
N GLY A 463 4.72 24.59 13.00
CA GLY A 463 6.07 25.14 12.96
C GLY A 463 7.04 24.57 14.01
N ALA A 464 6.64 23.54 14.77
CA ALA A 464 7.50 22.94 15.77
C ALA A 464 8.78 22.38 15.14
N GLY A 465 9.94 22.75 15.69
CA GLY A 465 11.22 22.22 15.26
C GLY A 465 11.32 20.73 15.55
N LEU A 466 11.83 19.96 14.58
CA LEU A 466 12.00 18.51 14.66
C LEU A 466 13.48 18.14 14.63
N ALA A 467 14.24 18.60 13.65
CA ALA A 467 15.67 18.29 13.60
C ALA A 467 16.46 19.40 12.93
N LEU A 468 17.74 19.46 13.28
CA LEU A 468 18.74 20.27 12.58
C LEU A 468 19.42 19.35 11.56
N ALA A 469 19.60 19.84 10.33
CA ALA A 469 20.36 19.08 9.33
C ALA A 469 21.79 18.78 9.85
N PRO A 470 22.36 17.59 9.56
CA PRO A 470 21.83 16.55 8.66
C PRO A 470 20.97 15.48 9.35
N ALA A 471 20.57 15.66 10.62
CA ALA A 471 19.79 14.65 11.33
C ALA A 471 18.36 14.51 10.76
N GLY A 472 17.88 13.27 10.64
CA GLY A 472 16.52 12.98 10.17
C GLY A 472 15.45 13.55 11.11
N TRP A 473 14.36 14.07 10.54
CA TRP A 473 13.29 14.74 11.31
C TRP A 473 12.64 13.86 12.39
N ARG A 474 12.70 12.53 12.22
CA ARG A 474 12.17 11.54 13.17
C ARG A 474 12.87 11.62 14.53
N THR A 475 14.10 12.12 14.60
CA THR A 475 14.83 12.29 15.86
C THR A 475 14.26 13.39 16.77
N GLY A 476 13.31 14.20 16.30
CA GLY A 476 12.57 15.16 17.12
C GLY A 476 11.06 14.93 17.17
N ALA A 477 10.56 13.92 16.47
CA ALA A 477 9.17 13.50 16.58
C ALA A 477 8.99 12.64 17.83
N GLY A 478 7.83 12.74 18.47
CA GLY A 478 7.46 11.78 19.50
C GLY A 478 7.12 10.44 18.85
N VAL A 479 7.52 9.34 19.49
CA VAL A 479 7.25 8.00 18.96
C VAL A 479 6.35 7.23 19.91
N ALA A 480 5.29 6.65 19.39
CA ALA A 480 4.43 5.69 20.09
C ALA A 480 4.34 4.39 19.31
N HIS A 481 4.30 3.26 20.01
CA HIS A 481 4.17 1.94 19.41
C HIS A 481 2.83 1.30 19.79
N SER A 482 2.30 0.47 18.89
CA SER A 482 1.21 -0.47 19.19
C SER A 482 1.45 -1.75 18.41
N THR A 483 1.21 -2.89 19.06
CA THR A 483 1.35 -4.19 18.41
C THR A 483 0.07 -4.54 17.64
N LEU A 484 0.21 -4.95 16.38
CA LEU A 484 -0.93 -5.36 15.56
C LEU A 484 -1.60 -6.59 16.16
N GLY A 485 -2.91 -6.73 15.95
CA GLY A 485 -3.73 -7.79 16.54
C GLY A 485 -4.12 -7.56 18.00
N THR A 486 -3.73 -6.45 18.60
CA THR A 486 -4.21 -6.03 19.93
C THR A 486 -5.43 -5.12 19.81
N THR A 487 -6.25 -5.06 20.87
CA THR A 487 -7.36 -4.10 20.97
C THR A 487 -6.86 -2.66 20.84
N GLU A 488 -5.70 -2.34 21.42
CA GLU A 488 -5.05 -1.04 21.34
C GLU A 488 -4.79 -0.61 19.89
N TYR A 489 -4.30 -1.52 19.03
CA TYR A 489 -4.12 -1.23 17.61
C TYR A 489 -5.47 -0.96 16.91
N GLY A 490 -6.47 -1.82 17.16
CA GLY A 490 -7.80 -1.68 16.56
C GLY A 490 -8.46 -0.34 16.90
N GLU A 491 -8.37 0.09 18.16
CA GLU A 491 -8.91 1.37 18.61
C GLU A 491 -8.19 2.58 18.00
N ARG A 492 -6.87 2.46 17.74
CA ARG A 492 -6.04 3.55 17.18
C ARG A 492 -6.18 3.71 15.68
N ALA A 493 -6.11 2.61 14.94
CA ALA A 493 -6.10 2.62 13.50
C ALA A 493 -7.51 2.52 12.89
N GLY A 494 -8.50 2.06 13.67
CA GLY A 494 -9.86 1.83 13.20
C GLY A 494 -9.96 0.68 12.23
N VAL A 495 -8.98 -0.23 12.22
CA VAL A 495 -8.93 -1.38 11.31
C VAL A 495 -8.45 -2.60 12.09
N TRP A 496 -8.90 -3.78 11.67
CA TRP A 496 -8.43 -5.05 12.22
C TRP A 496 -7.26 -5.63 11.40
N ALA A 497 -6.29 -6.20 12.11
CA ALA A 497 -5.21 -7.04 11.57
C ALA A 497 -4.96 -8.20 12.56
N PRO A 498 -4.56 -9.41 12.11
CA PRO A 498 -4.30 -10.52 13.00
C PRO A 498 -2.98 -10.33 13.78
N PHE A 499 -2.90 -10.95 14.96
CA PHE A 499 -1.66 -11.02 15.72
C PHE A 499 -0.71 -12.05 15.09
N ARG A 500 0.59 -11.72 15.02
CA ARG A 500 1.65 -12.63 14.56
C ARG A 500 2.52 -13.08 15.72
N ALA A 501 2.49 -14.38 16.03
CA ALA A 501 3.25 -14.94 17.14
C ALA A 501 4.77 -14.98 16.85
N ALA A 502 5.17 -15.30 15.62
CA ALA A 502 6.57 -15.46 15.22
C ALA A 502 7.24 -14.11 14.87
N GLY A 503 7.34 -13.20 15.83
CA GLY A 503 7.84 -11.84 15.62
C GLY A 503 6.69 -10.85 15.47
N ALA A 504 6.47 -10.08 16.53
CA ALA A 504 5.35 -9.16 16.63
C ALA A 504 5.46 -8.07 15.56
N VAL A 505 4.35 -7.77 14.89
CA VAL A 505 4.28 -6.63 13.97
C VAL A 505 3.89 -5.40 14.79
N VAL A 506 4.65 -4.32 14.64
CA VAL A 506 4.50 -3.07 15.39
C VAL A 506 4.15 -1.95 14.43
N LEU A 507 3.15 -1.16 14.80
CA LEU A 507 2.87 0.14 14.22
C LEU A 507 3.60 1.21 15.02
N CYS A 508 4.44 1.99 14.34
CA CYS A 508 5.13 3.15 14.88
C CYS A 508 4.40 4.43 14.45
N GLU A 509 3.94 5.23 15.41
CA GLU A 509 3.30 6.52 15.19
C GLU A 509 4.30 7.65 15.49
N TYR A 510 4.61 8.49 14.49
CA TYR A 510 5.47 9.67 14.67
C TYR A 510 4.60 10.92 14.86
N VAL A 511 4.64 11.48 16.07
CA VAL A 511 3.75 12.54 16.54
C VAL A 511 4.50 13.86 16.67
N CYS A 512 3.91 14.94 16.16
CA CYS A 512 4.47 16.28 16.33
C CYS A 512 4.47 16.70 17.81
N PRO A 513 5.60 17.15 18.38
CA PRO A 513 5.68 17.59 19.78
C PRO A 513 4.84 18.85 20.06
N GLY A 514 4.64 19.72 19.06
CA GLY A 514 3.88 20.95 19.23
C GLY A 514 2.37 20.74 19.19
N CYS A 515 1.85 20.14 18.12
CA CYS A 515 0.39 20.04 17.90
C CYS A 515 -0.20 18.64 18.07
N GLY A 516 0.60 17.59 18.23
CA GLY A 516 0.08 16.21 18.27
C GLY A 516 -0.44 15.68 16.93
N GLN A 517 -0.10 16.34 15.82
CA GLN A 517 -0.35 15.84 14.46
C GLN A 517 0.44 14.55 14.22
N LEU A 518 -0.19 13.59 13.55
CA LEU A 518 0.47 12.37 13.09
C LEU A 518 1.27 12.70 11.81
N LEU A 519 2.61 12.73 11.93
CA LEU A 519 3.53 13.13 10.86
C LEU A 519 3.85 11.97 9.91
N ALA A 520 3.92 10.75 10.44
CA ALA A 520 4.10 9.52 9.69
C ALA A 520 3.60 8.32 10.52
N THR A 521 3.32 7.22 9.83
CA THR A 521 3.21 5.90 10.44
C THR A 521 4.19 4.96 9.73
N GLU A 522 4.66 3.95 10.44
CA GLU A 522 5.49 2.89 9.88
C GLU A 522 5.07 1.55 10.45
N VAL A 523 5.17 0.51 9.64
CA VAL A 523 4.92 -0.87 10.05
C VAL A 523 6.26 -1.58 10.05
N GLY A 524 6.59 -2.26 11.15
CA GLY A 524 7.82 -3.01 11.31
C GLY A 524 7.59 -4.36 11.98
N ILE A 525 8.53 -5.29 11.85
CA ILE A 525 8.60 -6.49 12.69
C ILE A 525 9.59 -6.20 13.83
N ASP A 526 9.20 -6.57 15.06
CA ASP A 526 9.96 -6.29 16.28
C ASP A 526 11.44 -6.67 16.15
N GLY A 527 12.33 -5.79 16.63
CA GLY A 527 13.78 -5.89 16.49
C GLY A 527 14.38 -5.25 15.21
N VAL A 528 13.57 -4.84 14.22
CA VAL A 528 14.05 -4.09 13.06
C VAL A 528 13.99 -2.59 13.33
N THR A 529 15.13 -1.90 13.17
CA THR A 529 15.22 -0.45 13.32
C THR A 529 14.79 0.24 12.02
N HIS A 530 14.01 1.31 12.15
CA HIS A 530 13.66 2.17 11.02
C HIS A 530 14.81 3.17 10.78
N GLU A 531 15.35 3.16 9.56
CA GLU A 531 16.43 4.07 9.13
C GLU A 531 15.88 5.48 8.83
N ASP A 532 16.77 6.46 8.73
CA ASP A 532 16.43 7.78 8.18
C ASP A 532 16.10 7.62 6.68
N ASP A 533 14.80 7.69 6.37
CA ASP A 533 14.22 7.21 5.13
C ASP A 533 14.19 8.24 4.00
N VAL A 534 14.49 9.51 4.30
CA VAL A 534 14.40 10.63 3.34
C VAL A 534 15.60 11.56 3.48
N ARG A 535 16.58 11.42 2.58
CA ARG A 535 17.87 12.11 2.66
C ARG A 535 18.19 12.87 1.36
N PRO A 536 17.46 13.96 1.04
CA PRO A 536 17.76 14.77 -0.13
C PRO A 536 19.03 15.61 0.09
N ASP A 537 19.84 15.77 -0.95
CA ASP A 537 21.15 16.44 -0.90
C ASP A 537 21.05 17.89 -0.40
N PHE A 538 19.94 18.59 -0.70
CA PHE A 538 19.74 19.96 -0.21
C PHE A 538 19.63 20.03 1.33
N TYR A 539 19.27 18.93 1.99
CA TYR A 539 19.13 18.83 3.44
C TYR A 539 20.40 18.25 4.07
N VAL A 540 20.88 17.09 3.59
CA VAL A 540 22.03 16.40 4.19
C VAL A 540 23.39 16.90 3.70
N GLY A 541 23.48 17.45 2.48
CA GLY A 541 24.71 17.91 1.86
C GLY A 541 25.13 19.34 2.23
N ALA A 542 24.35 20.05 3.05
CA ALA A 542 24.64 21.43 3.47
C ALA A 542 25.82 21.56 4.46
N SER A 543 26.38 20.44 4.94
CA SER A 543 27.55 20.40 5.82
C SER A 543 28.84 20.06 5.06
N GLY A 544 29.23 20.84 4.06
CA GLY A 544 30.58 20.95 3.46
C GLY A 544 31.57 19.77 3.57
N GLY A 545 31.12 18.53 3.39
CA GLY A 545 31.91 17.32 3.58
C GLY A 545 31.85 16.50 2.31
N ASP A 546 33.02 16.12 1.81
CA ASP A 546 33.19 15.34 0.59
C ASP A 546 32.21 14.16 0.56
N LEU A 547 31.44 14.10 -0.53
CA LEU A 547 30.74 12.89 -0.94
C LEU A 547 31.76 11.74 -0.92
N PRO A 548 31.46 10.56 -0.35
CA PRO A 548 32.43 9.48 -0.25
C PRO A 548 33.09 9.22 -1.60
N ALA A 549 34.43 9.35 -1.61
CA ALA A 549 35.30 9.18 -2.75
C ALA A 549 35.17 7.74 -3.27
N GLY A 550 34.27 7.57 -4.23
CA GLY A 550 33.95 6.31 -4.91
C GLY A 550 32.86 6.47 -5.97
N ARG A 551 32.29 7.68 -6.13
CA ARG A 551 31.33 8.02 -7.17
C ARG A 551 32.04 8.16 -8.51
N GLY A 552 32.14 7.05 -9.25
CA GLY A 552 32.31 7.15 -10.69
C GLY A 552 31.10 7.87 -11.31
N PRO A 553 31.27 8.65 -12.39
CA PRO A 553 30.12 9.08 -13.18
C PRO A 553 29.34 7.85 -13.68
N TRP A 554 28.02 7.96 -13.65
CA TRP A 554 27.07 6.94 -14.11
C TRP A 554 27.32 6.48 -15.55
#